data_AF-A0A1W1VU37-F1
#
_entry.id   AF-A0A1W1VU37-F1
#
_cell.length_a   1.000
_cell.length_b   1.000
_cell.length_c   1.000
_cell.angle_alpha   90.00
_cell.angle_beta   90.00
_cell.angle_gamma   90.00
#
_symmetry.space_group_name_H-M   'P 1'
#
loop_
_entity.id
_entity.type
_entity.pdbx_description
1 polymer ?
#
loop_
_entity_poly.entity_id
_entity_poly.type
_entity_poly.pdbx_seq_one_letter_code
_entity_poly.pdbx_strand_id
1 'polypeptide(L)'
;METLGEQMLRERLDPRPDLKKDSWLWEVLLHYVYGTGLYWVLHGFRCAGTLLVVKDDGSVVMRPHIGPDGWENLEQYMDFREQHLVPRKEELERVLRDLATALAEYRKEKLRNTVPKEY
;
A
#
# COMPACT_ATOMS: atom_id res chain seq x y z
N MET A 1 10.32 12.92 25.15
CA MET A 1 11.20 12.32 24.13
C MET A 1 10.60 10.98 23.79
N GLU A 2 10.17 10.81 22.54
CA GLU A 2 9.67 9.53 22.02
C GLU A 2 10.86 8.56 21.99
N THR A 3 10.65 7.30 22.40
CA THR A 3 11.69 6.28 22.39
C THR A 3 11.97 5.84 20.96
N LEU A 4 13.18 5.33 20.70
CA LEU A 4 13.55 4.81 19.38
C LEU A 4 12.56 3.71 18.91
N GLY A 5 12.04 2.91 19.85
CA GLY A 5 11.05 1.86 19.56
C GLY A 5 9.68 2.40 19.14
N GLU A 6 9.23 3.48 19.78
CA GLU A 6 7.97 4.17 19.43
C GLU A 6 8.09 4.85 18.06
N GLN A 7 9.22 5.51 17.78
CA GLN A 7 9.48 6.13 16.49
C GLN A 7 9.52 5.09 15.35
N MET A 8 10.20 3.95 15.56
CA MET A 8 10.23 2.85 14.58
C MET A 8 8.86 2.20 14.35
N LEU A 9 8.02 2.13 15.38
CA LEU A 9 6.64 1.65 15.24
C LEU A 9 5.79 2.61 14.42
N ARG A 10 5.96 3.92 14.64
CA ARG A 10 5.23 4.97 13.93
C ARG A 10 5.59 5.05 12.45
N GLU A 11 6.87 4.85 12.12
CA GLU A 11 7.32 4.75 10.73
C GLU A 11 6.67 3.58 9.99
N ARG A 12 6.30 2.50 10.68
CA ARG A 12 5.64 1.33 10.04
C ARG A 12 4.14 1.54 9.76
N LEU A 13 3.54 2.60 10.27
CA LEU A 13 2.13 2.90 10.07
C LEU A 13 1.91 3.62 8.74
N ASP A 14 0.67 3.54 8.23
CA ASP A 14 0.27 4.36 7.08
C ASP A 14 0.44 5.85 7.41
N PRO A 15 1.25 6.61 6.65
CA PRO A 15 1.45 8.03 6.91
C PRO A 15 0.25 8.91 6.55
N ARG A 16 -0.77 8.35 5.89
CA ARG A 16 -2.03 9.04 5.54
C ARG A 16 -3.25 8.26 6.03
N PRO A 17 -3.41 8.06 7.35
CA PRO A 17 -4.54 7.33 7.90
C PRO A 17 -5.89 8.06 7.69
N ASP A 18 -5.84 9.35 7.33
CA ASP A 18 -6.99 10.12 6.87
C ASP A 18 -7.61 9.55 5.57
N LEU A 19 -6.80 8.94 4.70
CA LEU A 19 -7.23 8.24 3.49
C LEU A 19 -7.69 6.81 3.83
N LYS A 20 -8.83 6.71 4.53
CA LYS A 20 -9.31 5.48 5.19
C LYS A 20 -9.55 4.28 4.27
N LYS A 21 -9.88 4.51 3.00
CA LYS A 21 -10.39 3.45 2.09
C LYS A 21 -9.41 2.29 1.92
N ASP A 22 -8.13 2.61 1.87
CA ASP A 22 -7.04 1.68 1.57
C ASP A 22 -5.91 1.76 2.61
N SER A 23 -6.14 2.45 3.74
CA SER A 23 -5.13 2.67 4.79
C SER A 23 -4.51 1.36 5.28
N TRP A 24 -5.34 0.36 5.58
CA TRP A 24 -4.88 -0.96 5.99
C TRP A 24 -4.07 -1.70 4.91
N LEU A 25 -4.35 -1.48 3.62
CA LEU A 25 -3.55 -2.04 2.52
C LEU A 25 -2.16 -1.41 2.50
N TRP A 26 -2.09 -0.11 2.75
CA TRP A 26 -0.82 0.62 2.85
C TRP A 26 0.00 0.20 4.06
N GLU A 27 -0.61 -0.02 5.22
CA GLU A 27 0.08 -0.56 6.39
C GLU A 27 0.75 -1.90 6.08
N VAL A 28 0.01 -2.83 5.47
CA VAL A 28 0.55 -4.14 5.09
C VAL A 28 1.64 -4.01 4.01
N LEU A 29 1.41 -3.16 3.00
CA LEU A 29 2.37 -2.94 1.92
C LEU A 29 3.70 -2.38 2.46
N LEU A 30 3.63 -1.32 3.27
CA LEU A 30 4.80 -0.67 3.87
C LEU A 30 5.53 -1.59 4.85
N HIS A 31 4.79 -2.45 5.55
CA HIS A 31 5.38 -3.50 6.38
C HIS A 31 6.23 -4.48 5.55
N TYR A 32 5.73 -4.94 4.40
CA TYR A 32 6.47 -5.89 3.54
C TYR A 32 7.78 -5.34 2.98
N VAL A 33 7.84 -4.03 2.74
CA VAL A 33 9.03 -3.39 2.18
C VAL A 33 9.90 -2.72 3.23
N TYR A 34 9.55 -2.80 4.51
CA TYR A 34 10.27 -2.09 5.57
C TYR A 34 11.76 -2.46 5.57
N GLY A 35 12.62 -1.43 5.64
CA GLY A 35 14.07 -1.58 5.56
C GLY A 35 14.65 -1.74 4.15
N THR A 36 13.82 -1.80 3.10
CA THR A 36 14.28 -1.77 1.71
C THR A 36 14.28 -0.34 1.15
N GLY A 37 15.00 -0.13 0.04
CA GLY A 37 14.99 1.15 -0.67
C GLY A 37 13.61 1.51 -1.26
N LEU A 38 12.73 0.53 -1.45
CA LEU A 38 11.37 0.74 -1.95
C LEU A 38 10.43 1.33 -0.89
N TYR A 39 10.70 1.09 0.40
CA TYR A 39 9.87 1.61 1.49
C TYR A 39 9.71 3.12 1.43
N TRP A 40 10.81 3.88 1.37
CA TRP A 40 10.73 5.35 1.35
C TRP A 40 10.10 5.90 0.08
N VAL A 41 10.26 5.19 -1.05
CA VAL A 41 9.59 5.54 -2.29
C VAL A 41 8.08 5.39 -2.10
N LEU A 42 7.60 4.22 -1.69
CA LEU A 42 6.18 3.94 -1.48
C LEU A 42 5.56 4.82 -0.40
N HIS A 43 6.29 5.09 0.68
CA HIS A 43 5.88 6.05 1.71
C HIS A 43 5.66 7.44 1.12
N GLY A 44 6.56 7.91 0.23
CA GLY A 44 6.40 9.17 -0.49
C GLY A 44 5.14 9.21 -1.37
N PHE A 45 4.89 8.14 -2.14
CA PHE A 45 3.65 8.01 -2.94
C PHE A 45 2.40 8.06 -2.07
N ARG A 46 2.41 7.39 -0.92
CA ARG A 46 1.28 7.42 0.00
C ARG A 46 1.07 8.82 0.57
N CYS A 47 2.13 9.49 1.04
CA CYS A 47 2.05 10.87 1.53
C CYS A 47 1.39 11.80 0.51
N ALA A 48 1.76 11.67 -0.77
CA ALA A 48 1.21 12.46 -1.87
C ALA A 48 -0.22 12.04 -2.28
N GLY A 49 -0.81 11.03 -1.65
CA GLY A 49 -2.20 10.63 -1.87
C GLY A 49 -2.40 9.52 -2.91
N THR A 50 -1.38 8.72 -3.21
CA THR A 50 -1.60 7.51 -4.00
C THR A 50 -2.42 6.49 -3.22
N LEU A 51 -3.36 5.87 -3.93
CA LEU A 51 -4.27 4.85 -3.45
C LEU A 51 -3.86 3.45 -3.95
N LEU A 52 -4.16 2.42 -3.16
CA LEU A 52 -4.17 1.03 -3.58
C LEU A 52 -5.60 0.61 -3.91
N VAL A 53 -5.78 0.09 -5.11
CA VAL A 53 -7.07 -0.39 -5.62
C VAL A 53 -6.95 -1.87 -5.91
N VAL A 54 -7.82 -2.66 -5.27
CA VAL A 54 -8.01 -4.08 -5.62
C VAL A 54 -8.99 -4.14 -6.79
N LYS A 55 -8.58 -4.75 -7.89
CA LYS A 55 -9.43 -4.99 -9.06
C LYS A 55 -10.32 -6.23 -8.88
N ASP A 56 -11.25 -6.42 -9.80
CA ASP A 56 -12.16 -7.56 -9.83
C ASP A 56 -11.42 -8.90 -9.96
N ASP A 57 -10.28 -8.91 -10.67
CA ASP A 57 -9.39 -10.08 -10.81
C ASP A 57 -8.52 -10.35 -9.56
N GLY A 58 -8.68 -9.55 -8.50
CA GLY A 58 -7.91 -9.63 -7.26
C GLY A 58 -6.52 -8.98 -7.32
N SER A 59 -6.08 -8.48 -8.49
CA SER A 59 -4.82 -7.75 -8.59
C SER A 59 -4.88 -6.41 -7.85
N VAL A 60 -3.76 -6.01 -7.27
CA VAL A 60 -3.62 -4.72 -6.58
C VAL A 60 -2.84 -3.75 -7.46
N VAL A 61 -3.35 -2.54 -7.62
CA VAL A 61 -2.69 -1.49 -8.41
C VAL A 61 -2.66 -0.16 -7.68
N MET A 62 -1.63 0.64 -7.96
CA MET A 62 -1.52 2.02 -7.51
C MET A 62 -2.34 2.95 -8.42
N ARG A 63 -3.05 3.91 -7.82
CA ARG A 63 -3.81 4.96 -8.51
C ARG A 63 -3.62 6.31 -7.82
N PRO A 64 -3.23 7.38 -8.52
CA PRO A 64 -3.15 8.68 -7.89
C PRO A 64 -4.54 9.20 -7.53
N HIS A 65 -4.69 9.78 -6.33
CA HIS A 65 -5.78 10.71 -6.03
C HIS A 65 -5.35 12.10 -6.52
N ILE A 66 -6.07 12.68 -7.48
CA ILE A 66 -5.78 14.02 -8.01
C ILE A 66 -6.70 15.04 -7.36
N GLY A 67 -6.13 16.16 -6.91
CA GLY A 67 -6.87 17.28 -6.34
C GLY A 67 -6.59 17.49 -4.85
N PRO A 68 -7.53 18.10 -4.11
CA PRO A 68 -7.35 18.38 -2.69
C PRO A 68 -6.96 17.11 -1.92
N ASP A 69 -5.94 17.24 -1.07
CA ASP A 69 -5.36 16.18 -0.24
C ASP A 69 -4.63 15.05 -0.98
N GLY A 70 -4.33 15.25 -2.27
CA GLY A 70 -3.56 14.32 -3.11
C GLY A 70 -2.52 15.01 -4.00
N TRP A 71 -2.29 14.41 -5.16
CA TRP A 71 -1.40 14.95 -6.19
C TRP A 71 -2.03 16.18 -6.84
N GLU A 72 -1.21 17.17 -7.18
CA GLU A 72 -1.68 18.41 -7.80
C GLU A 72 -2.35 18.13 -9.15
N ASN A 73 -1.69 17.29 -9.95
CA ASN A 73 -2.16 16.88 -11.27
C ASN A 73 -1.52 15.54 -11.67
N LEU A 74 -1.98 14.99 -12.81
CA LEU A 74 -1.47 13.72 -13.31
C LEU A 74 -0.01 13.79 -13.75
N GLU A 75 0.44 14.92 -14.29
CA GLU A 75 1.81 15.12 -14.76
C GLU A 75 2.82 14.99 -13.62
N GLN A 76 2.57 15.65 -12.48
CA GLN A 76 3.38 15.53 -11.28
C GLN A 76 3.51 14.09 -10.79
N TYR A 77 2.40 13.33 -10.79
CA TYR A 77 2.43 11.91 -10.43
C TYR A 77 3.28 11.11 -11.42
N MET A 78 3.14 11.37 -12.72
CA MET A 78 3.87 10.66 -13.76
C MET A 78 5.38 10.93 -13.69
N ASP A 79 5.78 12.18 -13.47
CA ASP A 79 7.19 12.56 -13.31
C ASP A 79 7.82 11.85 -12.10
N PHE A 80 7.12 11.87 -10.96
CA PHE A 80 7.59 11.21 -9.76
C PHE A 80 7.64 9.67 -9.92
N ARG A 81 6.66 9.09 -10.64
CA ARG A 81 6.65 7.67 -11.02
C ARG A 81 7.85 7.30 -11.88
N GLU A 82 8.17 8.09 -12.89
CA GLU A 82 9.26 7.81 -13.82
C GLU A 82 10.61 7.90 -13.12
N GLN A 83 10.77 8.86 -12.21
CA GLN A 83 11.99 9.02 -11.44
C GLN A 83 12.18 7.93 -10.38
N HIS A 84 11.10 7.48 -9.71
CA HIS A 84 11.23 6.67 -8.49
C HIS A 84 10.71 5.24 -8.59
N LEU A 85 9.58 4.99 -9.27
CA LEU A 85 8.98 3.66 -9.39
C LEU A 85 9.47 2.87 -10.60
N VAL A 86 9.64 3.52 -11.76
CA VAL A 86 10.10 2.83 -12.98
C VAL A 86 11.45 2.12 -12.78
N PRO A 87 12.46 2.72 -12.11
CA PRO A 87 13.72 2.03 -11.82
C PRO A 87 13.56 0.81 -10.89
N ARG A 88 12.44 0.71 -10.17
CA ARG A 88 12.13 -0.35 -9.19
C ARG A 88 10.93 -1.19 -9.62
N LYS A 89 10.58 -1.17 -10.92
CA LYS A 89 9.36 -1.79 -11.44
C LYS A 89 9.22 -3.25 -11.04
N GLU A 90 10.29 -4.04 -11.16
CA GLU A 90 10.27 -5.47 -10.83
C GLU A 90 10.06 -5.71 -9.32
N GLU A 91 10.68 -4.89 -8.47
CA GLU A 91 10.50 -4.93 -7.02
C GLU A 91 9.06 -4.59 -6.64
N LEU A 92 8.53 -3.51 -7.22
CA LEU A 92 7.15 -3.07 -7.03
C LEU A 92 6.15 -4.14 -7.46
N GLU A 93 6.31 -4.68 -8.67
CA GLU A 93 5.40 -5.70 -9.20
C GLU A 93 5.41 -6.96 -8.34
N ARG A 94 6.57 -7.37 -7.81
CA ARG A 94 6.66 -8.49 -6.88
C ARG A 94 5.86 -8.23 -5.61
N VAL A 95 6.11 -7.10 -4.96
CA VAL A 95 5.44 -6.77 -3.68
C VAL A 95 3.92 -6.62 -3.87
N LEU A 96 3.46 -6.03 -4.97
CA LEU A 96 2.02 -5.93 -5.27
C LEU A 96 1.38 -7.32 -5.50
N ARG A 97 2.10 -8.28 -6.09
CA ARG A 97 1.64 -9.67 -6.21
C ARG A 97 1.60 -10.37 -4.86
N ASP A 98 2.59 -10.16 -4.01
CA ASP A 98 2.65 -10.75 -2.67
C ASP A 98 1.47 -10.24 -1.82
N LEU A 99 1.20 -8.93 -1.89
CA LEU A 99 0.03 -8.31 -1.25
C LEU A 99 -1.29 -8.91 -1.80
N ALA A 100 -1.44 -9.02 -3.12
CA ALA A 100 -2.62 -9.63 -3.73
C ALA A 100 -2.84 -11.08 -3.27
N THR A 101 -1.75 -11.85 -3.13
CA THR A 101 -1.79 -13.24 -2.65
C THR A 101 -2.24 -13.30 -1.19
N ALA A 102 -1.65 -12.48 -0.32
CA ALA A 102 -2.04 -12.40 1.09
C ALA A 102 -3.52 -12.02 1.25
N LEU A 103 -4.04 -11.11 0.42
CA LEU A 103 -5.45 -10.74 0.39
C LEU A 103 -6.36 -11.89 -0.02
N ALA A 104 -5.97 -12.68 -1.02
CA ALA A 104 -6.74 -13.83 -1.46
C ALA A 104 -6.83 -14.88 -0.34
N GLU A 105 -5.73 -15.17 0.33
CA GLU A 105 -5.70 -16.13 1.45
C GLU A 105 -6.53 -15.64 2.64
N TYR A 106 -6.41 -14.36 3.02
CA TYR A 106 -7.25 -13.77 4.07
C TYR A 106 -8.75 -13.86 3.74
N ARG A 107 -9.13 -13.60 2.48
CA ARG A 107 -10.53 -13.71 2.04
C ARG A 107 -11.03 -15.16 2.11
N LYS A 108 -10.24 -16.14 1.66
CA LYS A 108 -10.58 -17.57 1.76
C LYS A 108 -10.76 -18.00 3.21
N GLU A 109 -9.84 -17.61 4.09
CA GLU A 109 -9.90 -17.89 5.52
C GLU A 109 -11.17 -17.31 6.15
N LYS A 110 -11.45 -16.04 5.87
CA LYS A 110 -12.63 -15.35 6.40
C LYS A 110 -13.92 -16.01 5.92
N LEU A 111 -14.01 -16.36 4.64
CA LEU A 111 -15.15 -17.09 4.07
C LEU A 111 -15.35 -18.45 4.75
N ARG A 112 -14.27 -19.23 4.92
CA ARG A 112 -14.31 -20.53 5.60
C ARG A 112 -14.83 -20.42 7.04
N ASN A 113 -14.48 -19.36 7.74
CA ASN A 113 -14.87 -19.14 9.13
C ASN A 113 -16.26 -18.51 9.28
N THR A 114 -16.87 -18.00 8.19
CA THR A 114 -18.23 -17.44 8.20
C THR A 114 -19.32 -18.43 7.77
N VAL A 115 -18.97 -19.54 7.13
CA VAL A 115 -19.93 -20.60 6.79
C VAL A 115 -20.13 -21.48 8.03
N PRO A 116 -21.35 -21.58 8.59
CA PRO A 116 -21.62 -22.52 9.68
C PRO A 116 -21.24 -23.93 9.24
N LYS A 117 -20.48 -24.65 10.07
CA LYS A 117 -20.28 -26.08 9.85
C LYS A 117 -21.62 -26.75 10.05
N GLU A 118 -22.23 -27.23 8.98
CA GLU A 118 -23.38 -28.14 9.08
C GLU A 118 -22.91 -29.39 9.84
N TYR A 119 -23.51 -29.63 11.00
CA TYR A 119 -23.33 -30.81 11.85
C TYR A 119 -24.49 -31.77 11.64
#